data_AF-A0AAV7PIG0-F1
#
_entry.id   AF-A0AAV7PIG0-F1
#
_cell.length_a   1.000
_cell.length_b   1.000
_cell.length_c   1.000
_cell.angle_alpha   90.00
_cell.angle_beta   90.00
_cell.angle_gamma   90.00
#
_symmetry.space_group_name_H-M   'P 1'
#
loop_
_entity.id
_entity.type
_entity.pdbx_description
1 polymer ?
#
loop_
_entity_poly.entity_id
_entity_poly.type
_entity_poly.pdbx_seq_one_letter_code
_entity_poly.pdbx_strand_id
1 'polypeptide(L)'
;MGPEKSPAAHSGDDQDLRQILVAMQQSLTQIDGKIDSLSYHMDRMSERLDKHAEHLDQAERRVSEVEDGQTELATGQVKLNKELTTLRLKVQEARRQFLAGKKLLRNMHLEYRMLYPAKLRVEVDGSPIFFTDHKKLDQFAKCRMACGGSGDIGNGDS
;
A
#
# COMPACT_ATOMS: atom_id res chain seq x y z
N MET A 1 -82.73 55.74 -55.51
CA MET A 1 -81.62 56.16 -54.63
C MET A 1 -81.95 55.75 -53.21
N GLY A 2 -81.61 54.53 -52.81
CA GLY A 2 -81.65 54.10 -51.42
C GLY A 2 -80.21 54.06 -50.92
N PRO A 3 -79.89 54.68 -49.76
CA PRO A 3 -78.51 54.75 -49.30
C PRO A 3 -78.03 53.38 -48.82
N GLU A 4 -76.88 52.96 -49.35
CA GLU A 4 -76.10 51.82 -48.90
C GLU A 4 -75.83 51.93 -47.39
N LYS A 5 -76.31 50.93 -46.65
CA LYS A 5 -75.97 50.75 -45.24
C LYS A 5 -74.61 50.06 -45.17
N SER A 6 -73.55 50.86 -45.03
CA SER A 6 -72.20 50.36 -44.73
C SER A 6 -72.17 49.59 -43.39
N PRO A 7 -71.45 48.46 -43.28
CA PRO A 7 -71.41 47.67 -42.07
C PRO A 7 -70.31 48.16 -41.11
N ALA A 8 -70.71 48.62 -39.92
CA ALA A 8 -69.84 49.06 -38.83
C ALA A 8 -69.31 47.90 -37.96
N ALA A 9 -68.86 46.80 -38.58
CA ALA A 9 -68.56 45.54 -37.87
C ALA A 9 -67.06 45.18 -37.77
N HIS A 10 -66.13 46.01 -38.27
CA HIS A 10 -64.72 45.60 -38.46
C HIS A 10 -63.71 46.16 -37.42
N SER A 11 -64.14 46.94 -36.41
CA SER A 11 -63.19 47.55 -35.46
C SER A 11 -62.78 46.63 -34.29
N GLY A 12 -63.54 45.58 -34.00
CA GLY A 12 -63.26 44.65 -32.89
C GLY A 12 -62.14 43.66 -33.22
N ASP A 13 -62.20 43.05 -34.41
CA ASP A 13 -61.24 42.03 -34.84
C ASP A 13 -59.81 42.60 -35.01
N ASP A 14 -59.68 43.86 -35.46
CA ASP A 14 -58.38 44.54 -35.59
C ASP A 14 -57.77 44.88 -34.21
N GLN A 15 -58.61 45.12 -33.20
CA GLN A 15 -58.17 45.40 -31.84
C GLN A 15 -57.67 44.12 -31.13
N ASP A 16 -58.34 43.00 -31.34
CA ASP A 16 -57.93 41.69 -30.84
C ASP A 16 -56.60 41.22 -31.48
N LEU A 17 -56.46 41.38 -32.81
CA LEU A 17 -55.22 41.08 -33.51
C LEU A 17 -54.03 41.91 -32.98
N ARG A 18 -54.25 43.19 -32.68
CA ARG A 18 -53.23 44.06 -32.06
C ARG A 18 -52.84 43.59 -30.67
N GLN A 19 -53.81 43.17 -29.85
CA GLN A 19 -53.53 42.61 -28.52
C GLN A 19 -52.71 41.33 -28.59
N ILE A 20 -53.02 40.44 -29.54
CA ILE A 20 -52.24 39.22 -29.78
C ILE A 20 -50.79 39.55 -30.15
N LEU A 21 -50.59 40.49 -31.08
CA LEU A 21 -49.24 40.93 -31.48
C LEU A 21 -48.44 41.50 -30.30
N VAL A 22 -49.07 42.29 -29.43
CA VAL A 22 -48.44 42.82 -28.22
C VAL A 22 -48.04 41.69 -27.26
N ALA A 23 -48.92 40.70 -27.06
CA ALA A 23 -48.64 39.55 -26.20
C ALA A 23 -47.51 38.66 -26.76
N MET A 24 -47.47 38.47 -28.08
CA MET A 24 -46.37 37.76 -28.76
C MET A 24 -45.05 38.53 -28.60
N GLN A 25 -45.06 39.85 -28.79
CA GLN A 25 -43.87 40.68 -28.62
C GLN A 25 -43.34 40.59 -27.18
N GLN A 26 -44.22 40.63 -26.18
CA GLN A 26 -43.84 40.46 -24.77
C GLN A 26 -43.25 39.07 -24.49
N SER A 27 -43.84 38.03 -25.08
CA SER A 27 -43.35 36.66 -24.95
C SER A 27 -41.97 36.49 -25.59
N LEU A 28 -41.74 37.09 -26.76
CA LEU A 28 -40.44 37.10 -27.43
C LEU A 28 -39.37 37.78 -26.58
N THR A 29 -39.66 38.95 -26.00
CA THR A 29 -38.74 39.62 -25.07
C THR A 29 -38.43 38.78 -23.83
N GLN A 30 -39.42 38.04 -23.31
CA GLN A 30 -39.21 37.16 -22.17
C GLN A 30 -38.36 35.92 -22.51
N ILE A 31 -38.51 35.39 -23.73
CA ILE A 31 -37.67 34.32 -24.25
C ILE A 31 -36.23 34.81 -24.42
N ASP A 32 -36.03 36.00 -24.96
CA ASP A 32 -34.71 36.60 -25.17
C ASP A 32 -33.91 36.68 -23.85
N GLY A 33 -34.54 37.20 -22.79
CA GLY A 33 -33.90 37.26 -21.48
C GLY A 33 -33.59 35.89 -20.86
N LYS A 34 -34.40 34.85 -21.15
CA LYS A 34 -34.08 33.47 -20.74
C LYS A 34 -32.92 32.88 -21.53
N ILE A 35 -32.81 33.21 -22.83
CA ILE A 35 -31.69 32.80 -23.68
C ILE A 35 -30.39 33.45 -23.17
N ASP A 36 -30.40 34.74 -22.82
CA ASP A 36 -29.24 35.41 -22.24
C ASP A 36 -28.78 34.73 -20.93
N SER A 37 -29.74 34.42 -20.06
CA SER A 37 -29.44 33.72 -18.80
C SER A 37 -28.89 32.31 -19.03
N LEU A 38 -29.37 31.59 -20.04
CA LEU A 38 -28.87 30.26 -20.40
C LEU A 38 -27.46 30.35 -20.97
N SER A 39 -27.19 31.31 -21.85
CA SER A 39 -25.85 31.56 -22.39
C SER A 39 -24.84 31.81 -21.28
N TYR A 40 -25.18 32.69 -20.33
CA TYR A 40 -24.34 32.94 -19.16
C TYR A 40 -24.06 31.67 -18.34
N HIS A 41 -25.08 30.85 -18.11
CA HIS A 41 -24.91 29.61 -17.36
C HIS A 41 -24.08 28.57 -18.14
N MET A 42 -24.22 28.52 -19.48
CA MET A 42 -23.41 27.66 -20.34
C MET A 42 -21.93 28.04 -20.28
N ASP A 43 -21.60 29.33 -20.37
CA ASP A 43 -20.22 29.80 -20.26
C ASP A 43 -19.62 29.43 -18.91
N ARG A 44 -20.39 29.60 -17.82
CA ARG A 44 -19.98 29.22 -16.47
C ARG A 44 -19.78 27.70 -16.31
N MET A 45 -20.59 26.89 -16.99
CA MET A 45 -20.42 25.44 -16.99
C MET A 45 -19.18 25.02 -17.77
N SER A 46 -18.91 25.62 -18.94
CA SER A 46 -17.70 25.36 -19.71
C SER A 46 -16.45 25.62 -18.86
N GLU A 47 -16.39 26.77 -18.19
CA GLU A 47 -15.27 27.11 -17.31
C GLU A 47 -15.09 26.10 -16.15
N ARG A 48 -16.19 25.54 -15.62
CA ARG A 48 -16.12 24.51 -14.57
C ARG A 48 -15.67 23.16 -15.12
N LEU A 49 -16.07 22.80 -16.34
CA LEU A 49 -15.65 21.57 -17.00
C LEU A 49 -14.16 21.60 -17.33
N ASP A 50 -13.64 22.75 -17.78
CA ASP A 50 -12.20 22.91 -18.03
C ASP A 50 -11.38 22.68 -16.75
N LYS A 51 -11.79 23.27 -15.63
CA LYS A 51 -11.15 23.04 -14.32
C LYS A 51 -11.25 21.58 -13.86
N HIS A 52 -12.38 20.92 -14.13
CA HIS A 52 -12.54 19.51 -13.80
C HIS A 52 -11.62 18.62 -14.64
N ALA A 53 -11.40 18.94 -15.92
CA ALA A 53 -10.45 18.23 -16.77
C ALA A 53 -9.03 18.35 -16.22
N GLU A 54 -8.60 19.56 -15.85
CA GLU A 54 -7.27 19.78 -15.23
C GLU A 54 -7.09 18.99 -13.93
N HIS A 55 -8.12 18.96 -13.07
CA HIS A 55 -8.09 18.20 -11.83
C HIS A 55 -8.02 16.68 -12.06
N LEU A 56 -8.71 16.18 -13.09
CA LEU A 56 -8.66 14.76 -13.46
C LEU A 56 -7.25 14.38 -13.96
N ASP A 57 -6.65 15.19 -14.84
CA ASP A 57 -5.28 14.97 -15.30
C ASP A 57 -4.28 14.93 -14.13
N GLN A 58 -4.47 15.81 -13.14
CA GLN A 58 -3.62 15.82 -11.95
C GLN A 58 -3.86 14.57 -11.07
N ALA A 59 -5.11 14.15 -10.91
CA ALA A 59 -5.45 12.97 -10.15
C ALA A 59 -4.87 11.70 -10.79
N GLU A 60 -4.97 11.56 -12.11
CA GLU A 60 -4.42 10.43 -12.86
C GLU A 60 -2.90 10.32 -12.67
N ARG A 61 -2.17 11.42 -12.80
CA ARG A 61 -0.70 11.41 -12.56
C ARG A 61 -0.35 10.98 -11.14
N ARG A 62 -1.04 11.51 -10.13
CA ARG A 62 -0.81 11.14 -8.73
C ARG A 62 -1.15 9.68 -8.46
N VAL A 63 -2.17 9.13 -9.12
CA VAL A 63 -2.51 7.70 -9.02
C VAL A 63 -1.38 6.86 -9.62
N SER A 64 -0.86 7.20 -10.81
CA SER A 64 0.28 6.49 -11.39
C SER A 64 1.52 6.51 -10.48
N GLU A 65 1.86 7.66 -9.89
CA GLU A 65 2.98 7.74 -8.94
C GLU A 65 2.79 6.85 -7.70
N VAL A 66 1.56 6.78 -7.18
CA VAL A 66 1.22 5.91 -6.05
C VAL A 66 1.29 4.44 -6.44
N GLU A 67 0.80 4.08 -7.62
CA GLU A 67 0.88 2.72 -8.14
C GLU A 67 2.33 2.27 -8.29
N ASP A 68 3.18 3.10 -8.91
CA ASP A 68 4.62 2.83 -9.05
C ASP A 68 5.27 2.62 -7.68
N GLY A 69 5.04 3.53 -6.72
CA GLY A 69 5.57 3.41 -5.36
C GLY A 69 5.07 2.15 -4.62
N GLN A 70 3.82 1.75 -4.84
CA GLN A 70 3.29 0.49 -4.28
C GLN A 70 3.98 -0.73 -4.87
N THR A 71 4.25 -0.74 -6.18
CA THR A 71 4.98 -1.85 -6.80
C THR A 71 6.40 -1.97 -6.24
N GLU A 72 7.12 -0.84 -6.07
CA GLU A 72 8.47 -0.83 -5.50
C GLU A 72 8.46 -1.35 -4.06
N LEU A 73 7.56 -0.85 -3.21
CA LEU A 73 7.42 -1.31 -1.83
C LEU A 73 7.10 -2.81 -1.74
N ALA A 74 6.20 -3.32 -2.60
CA ALA A 74 5.87 -4.74 -2.63
C ALA A 74 7.08 -5.60 -2.99
N THR A 75 7.88 -5.19 -3.98
CA THR A 75 9.10 -5.92 -4.35
C THR A 75 10.14 -5.92 -3.22
N GLY A 76 10.32 -4.78 -2.53
CA GLY A 76 11.19 -4.67 -1.36
C GLY A 76 10.76 -5.58 -0.22
N GLN A 77 9.46 -5.64 0.06
CA GLN A 77 8.90 -6.50 1.11
C GLN A 77 9.13 -7.99 0.82
N VAL A 78 8.94 -8.42 -0.44
CA VAL A 78 9.23 -9.81 -0.86
C VAL A 78 10.71 -10.14 -0.68
N LYS A 79 11.61 -9.23 -1.03
CA LYS A 79 13.06 -9.42 -0.86
C LYS A 79 13.44 -9.60 0.61
N LEU A 80 12.98 -8.70 1.48
CA LEU A 80 13.23 -8.76 2.92
C LEU A 80 12.67 -10.05 3.55
N ASN A 81 11.47 -10.46 3.15
CA ASN A 81 10.88 -11.71 3.63
C ASN A 81 11.69 -12.95 3.23
N LYS A 82 12.25 -12.95 2.01
CA LYS A 82 13.15 -14.02 1.54
C LYS A 82 14.46 -14.05 2.33
N GLU A 83 15.05 -12.89 2.59
CA GLU A 83 16.28 -12.77 3.39
C GLU A 83 16.05 -13.23 4.84
N LEU A 84 14.96 -12.77 5.47
CA LEU A 84 14.57 -13.19 6.83
C LEU A 84 14.35 -14.70 6.92
N THR A 85 13.67 -15.29 5.93
CA THR A 85 13.46 -16.74 5.85
C THR A 85 14.80 -17.48 5.71
N THR A 86 15.69 -16.99 4.86
CA THR A 86 17.02 -17.57 4.66
C THR A 86 17.86 -17.53 5.94
N LEU A 87 17.89 -16.39 6.64
CA LEU A 87 18.60 -16.23 7.91
C LEU A 87 18.01 -17.16 8.99
N ARG A 88 16.69 -17.24 9.09
CA ARG A 88 16.00 -18.16 10.01
C ARG A 88 16.42 -19.61 9.77
N LEU A 89 16.43 -20.05 8.51
CA LEU A 89 16.86 -21.40 8.14
C LEU A 89 18.32 -21.65 8.46
N LYS A 90 19.22 -20.69 8.20
CA LYS A 90 20.65 -20.79 8.55
C LYS A 90 20.86 -20.96 10.05
N VAL A 91 20.18 -20.16 10.88
CA VAL A 91 20.25 -20.27 12.35
C VAL A 91 19.70 -21.60 12.84
N GLN A 92 18.58 -22.05 12.28
CA GLN A 92 17.99 -23.34 12.62
C GLN A 92 18.91 -24.50 12.24
N GLU A 93 19.53 -24.44 11.07
CA GLU A 93 20.48 -25.45 10.61
C GLU A 93 21.73 -25.49 11.48
N ALA A 94 22.32 -24.33 11.80
CA ALA A 94 23.45 -24.25 12.72
C ALA A 94 23.12 -24.90 14.08
N ARG A 95 21.92 -24.64 14.62
CA ARG A 95 21.47 -25.31 15.87
C ARG A 95 21.30 -26.81 15.72
N ARG A 96 20.84 -27.29 14.56
CA ARG A 96 20.63 -28.72 14.26
C ARG A 96 21.97 -29.48 14.26
N GLN A 97 23.03 -28.86 13.76
CA GLN A 97 24.37 -29.46 13.75
C GLN A 97 24.88 -29.81 15.15
N PHE A 98 24.45 -29.08 16.19
CA PHE A 98 24.79 -29.38 17.59
C PHE A 98 24.03 -30.55 18.21
N LEU A 99 23.08 -31.20 17.52
CA LEU A 99 22.27 -32.27 18.10
C LEU A 99 23.09 -33.48 18.54
N ALA A 100 24.10 -33.86 17.75
CA ALA A 100 24.99 -34.98 18.05
C ALA A 100 25.80 -34.69 19.33
N GLY A 101 26.54 -33.58 19.36
CA GLY A 101 27.29 -33.14 20.54
C GLY A 101 26.41 -32.99 21.79
N LYS A 102 25.21 -32.40 21.69
CA LYS A 102 24.27 -32.33 22.83
C LYS A 102 23.85 -33.69 23.36
N LYS A 103 23.69 -34.70 22.49
CA LYS A 103 23.40 -36.06 22.92
C LYS A 103 24.57 -36.63 23.74
N LEU A 104 25.80 -36.39 23.30
CA LEU A 104 27.01 -36.82 24.03
C LEU A 104 27.13 -36.10 25.38
N LEU A 105 26.89 -34.79 25.44
CA LEU A 105 26.91 -34.02 26.68
C LEU A 105 25.89 -34.54 27.70
N ARG A 106 24.68 -34.87 27.25
CA ARG A 106 23.65 -35.48 28.12
C ARG A 106 24.09 -36.81 28.71
N ASN A 107 24.71 -37.66 27.90
CA ASN A 107 25.21 -38.96 28.37
C ASN A 107 26.34 -38.81 29.41
N MET A 108 27.08 -37.71 29.38
CA MET A 108 28.13 -37.38 30.36
C MET A 108 27.61 -36.59 31.56
N HIS A 109 26.30 -36.35 31.65
CA HIS A 109 25.69 -35.51 32.69
C HIS A 109 26.29 -34.10 32.81
N LEU A 110 26.72 -33.53 31.68
CA LEU A 110 27.21 -32.14 31.63
C LEU A 110 26.06 -31.17 31.37
N GLU A 111 26.02 -30.10 32.16
CA GLU A 111 25.08 -29.00 31.96
C GLU A 111 25.46 -28.17 30.74
N TYR A 112 24.46 -27.87 29.90
CA TYR A 112 24.65 -27.03 28.72
C TYR A 112 23.45 -26.13 28.42
N ARG A 113 23.72 -25.00 27.75
CA ARG A 113 22.71 -24.05 27.29
C ARG A 113 23.01 -23.58 25.88
N MET A 114 21.99 -23.55 25.03
CA MET A 114 22.08 -22.92 23.70
C MET A 114 21.81 -21.42 23.82
N LEU A 115 22.75 -20.60 23.37
CA LEU A 115 22.66 -19.14 23.32
C LEU A 115 22.31 -18.67 21.90
N TYR A 116 21.67 -17.51 21.83
CA TYR A 116 21.35 -16.87 20.55
C TYR A 116 22.63 -16.38 19.85
N PRO A 117 22.74 -16.48 18.51
CA PRO A 117 21.81 -17.17 17.61
C PRO A 117 22.01 -18.70 17.58
N ALA A 118 23.25 -19.21 17.69
CA ALA A 118 23.56 -20.65 17.69
C ALA A 118 24.93 -20.96 18.35
N LYS A 119 25.14 -20.48 19.58
CA LYS A 119 26.39 -20.71 20.36
C LYS A 119 26.08 -21.61 21.55
N LEU A 120 26.76 -22.75 21.68
CA LEU A 120 26.54 -23.67 22.80
C LEU A 120 27.48 -23.32 23.96
N ARG A 121 26.92 -23.09 25.15
CA ARG A 121 27.65 -22.98 26.42
C ARG A 121 27.58 -24.32 27.14
N VAL A 122 28.70 -24.84 27.60
CA VAL A 122 28.82 -26.08 28.38
C VAL A 122 29.57 -25.76 29.66
N GLU A 123 29.10 -26.23 30.81
CA GLU A 123 29.81 -26.08 32.08
C GLU A 123 30.67 -27.31 32.35
N VAL A 124 31.95 -27.08 32.61
CA VAL A 124 32.96 -28.11 32.83
C VAL A 124 33.75 -27.72 34.07
N ASP A 125 33.63 -28.50 35.14
CA ASP A 125 34.38 -28.29 36.39
C ASP A 125 34.21 -26.86 36.95
N GLY A 126 33.00 -26.30 36.82
CA GLY A 126 32.64 -24.94 37.25
C GLY A 126 32.98 -23.82 36.25
N SER A 127 33.63 -24.15 35.13
CA SER A 127 34.03 -23.17 34.09
C SER A 127 33.17 -23.29 32.82
N PRO A 128 32.65 -22.17 32.27
CA PRO A 128 31.87 -22.21 31.05
C PRO A 128 32.76 -22.22 29.80
N ILE A 129 32.60 -23.23 28.95
CA ILE A 129 33.22 -23.32 27.64
C ILE A 129 32.16 -23.03 26.58
N PHE A 130 32.54 -22.28 25.54
CA PHE A 130 31.64 -21.91 24.47
C PHE A 130 32.06 -22.51 23.13
N PHE A 131 31.07 -23.03 22.40
CA PHE A 131 31.24 -23.60 21.08
C PHE A 131 30.37 -22.86 20.07
N THR A 132 31.01 -22.27 19.07
CA THR A 132 30.37 -21.71 17.87
C THR A 132 30.39 -22.71 16.70
N ASP A 133 31.25 -23.71 16.75
CA ASP A 133 31.38 -24.79 15.77
C ASP A 133 31.02 -26.15 16.40
N HIS A 134 30.11 -26.89 15.76
CA HIS A 134 29.69 -28.21 16.20
C HIS A 134 30.82 -29.24 16.12
N LYS A 135 31.76 -29.10 15.18
CA LYS A 135 32.88 -30.03 15.04
C LYS A 135 33.82 -29.97 16.24
N LYS A 136 34.11 -28.76 16.73
CA LYS A 136 34.90 -28.55 17.94
C LYS A 136 34.21 -29.17 19.16
N LEU A 137 32.89 -29.02 19.26
CA LEU A 137 32.12 -29.67 20.33
C LEU A 137 32.20 -31.19 20.23
N ASP A 138 32.00 -31.76 19.04
CA ASP A 138 32.01 -33.21 18.85
C ASP A 138 33.39 -33.80 19.17
N GLN A 139 34.47 -33.10 18.79
CA GLN A 139 35.84 -33.46 19.18
C GLN A 139 36.01 -33.41 20.69
N PHE A 140 35.63 -32.29 21.32
CA PHE A 140 35.68 -32.14 22.78
C PHE A 140 34.93 -33.27 23.50
N ALA A 141 33.70 -33.56 23.10
CA ALA A 141 32.88 -34.59 23.70
C ALA A 141 33.46 -36.00 23.51
N LYS A 142 34.01 -36.32 22.33
CA LYS A 142 34.66 -37.60 22.05
C LYS A 142 35.95 -37.77 22.84
N CYS A 143 36.80 -36.75 22.88
CA CYS A 143 38.03 -36.75 23.66
C CYS A 143 37.74 -36.97 25.16
N ARG A 144 36.70 -36.32 25.70
CA ARG A 144 36.30 -36.48 27.10
C ARG A 144 35.69 -37.85 27.42
N MET A 145 35.02 -38.50 26.46
CA MET A 145 34.54 -39.88 26.64
C MET A 145 35.68 -40.91 26.56
N ALA A 146 36.69 -40.68 25.72
CA ALA A 146 37.81 -41.60 25.52
C ALA A 146 38.88 -41.49 26.63
N CYS A 147 39.17 -40.27 27.06
CA CYS A 147 40.04 -40.00 28.20
C CYS A 147 39.14 -39.84 29.42
N GLY A 148 38.96 -40.89 30.22
CA GLY A 148 38.20 -40.82 31.46
C GLY A 148 38.75 -39.74 32.40
N GLY A 149 38.20 -38.53 32.31
CA GLY A 149 38.41 -37.38 33.19
C GLY A 149 39.86 -37.00 33.50
N SER A 150 40.52 -36.22 32.65
CA SER A 150 41.52 -35.21 33.09
C SER A 150 42.09 -34.40 31.91
N GLY A 151 42.02 -33.08 32.02
CA GLY A 151 43.12 -32.20 31.60
C GLY A 151 43.03 -31.49 30.24
N ASP A 152 42.78 -30.18 30.31
CA ASP A 152 43.26 -29.10 29.43
C ASP A 152 43.07 -29.19 27.90
N ILE A 153 42.12 -28.39 27.39
CA ILE A 153 42.24 -27.80 26.06
C ILE A 153 42.13 -26.28 26.25
N GLY A 154 43.28 -25.63 26.10
CA GLY A 154 43.47 -24.20 26.32
C GLY A 154 42.51 -23.33 25.50
N ASN A 155 42.07 -22.25 26.15
CA ASN A 155 41.41 -21.11 25.52
C ASN A 155 42.35 -20.46 24.50
N GLY A 156 41.92 -20.43 23.23
CA GLY A 156 42.50 -19.56 22.20
C GLY A 156 41.44 -18.59 21.73
N ASP A 157 41.61 -17.32 22.11
CA ASP A 157 40.85 -16.14 21.68
C ASP A 157 40.83 -15.96 20.16
N SER A 158 39.64 -15.62 19.61
CA SER A 158 39.34 -14.68 18.49
C SER A 158 38.01 -15.03 17.81
#